data_AF-A0A7W1MXP1-F1
#
_entry.id   AF-A0A7W1MXP1-F1
#
_cell.length_a   1.000
_cell.length_b   1.000
_cell.length_c   1.000
_cell.angle_alpha   90.00
_cell.angle_beta   90.00
_cell.angle_gamma   90.00
#
_symmetry.space_group_name_H-M   'P 1'
#
loop_
_entity.id
_entity.type
_entity.pdbx_description
1 polymer ?
#
loop_
_entity_poly.entity_id
_entity_poly.type
_entity_poly.pdbx_seq_one_letter_code
_entity_poly.pdbx_strand_id
1 'polypeptide(L)'
;MRRLSVLPVALFAVLIFAVAAEAAPRSLAINPSSNLPPTVEPDRFRALGNLAAGGWRLRITGETARQTGRQDGANVLGFSPALPPGVLGAYEAWGRRSYVRQCRRTSRGRVCRRVRRDVILEADVSVNPTFAWNQGPRYPNANEIDLESVMVHELGHFASPSAPHRRGCVNSPLVDNLGSGEWWRGSSDWYRQGCSNSPRSPASVGARSSRQLRVAGQQGRFLMIFHQVPRRG
;
A
#
# COMPACT_ATOMS: atom_id res chain seq x y z
N MET A 1 66.12 -28.84 3.39
CA MET A 1 64.89 -29.17 2.64
C MET A 1 63.69 -28.62 3.40
N ARG A 2 63.10 -27.50 2.94
CA ARG A 2 61.97 -26.82 3.63
C ARG A 2 60.65 -27.32 3.03
N ARG A 3 59.80 -27.93 3.85
CA ARG A 3 58.44 -28.36 3.46
C ARG A 3 57.51 -27.14 3.50
N LEU A 4 56.96 -26.78 2.35
CA LEU A 4 55.89 -25.77 2.22
C LEU A 4 54.56 -26.41 2.60
N SER A 5 54.00 -26.00 3.73
CA SER A 5 52.67 -26.39 4.18
C SER A 5 51.62 -25.60 3.40
N VAL A 6 50.90 -26.27 2.50
CA VAL A 6 49.77 -25.71 1.77
C VAL A 6 48.53 -25.76 2.66
N LEU A 7 48.05 -24.59 3.09
CA LEU A 7 46.79 -24.45 3.83
C LEU A 7 45.60 -24.63 2.86
N PRO A 8 44.60 -25.46 3.19
CA PRO A 8 43.41 -25.61 2.35
C PRO A 8 42.51 -24.38 2.50
N VAL A 9 42.27 -23.68 1.40
CA VAL A 9 41.25 -22.62 1.29
C VAL A 9 39.88 -23.31 1.31
N ALA A 10 39.21 -23.28 2.46
CA ALA A 10 37.85 -23.78 2.60
C ALA A 10 36.87 -22.84 1.88
N LEU A 11 36.45 -23.25 0.68
CA LEU A 11 35.42 -22.58 -0.11
C LEU A 11 34.05 -22.76 0.56
N PHE A 12 33.64 -21.80 1.40
CA PHE A 12 32.29 -21.77 1.94
C PHE A 12 31.29 -21.38 0.83
N ALA A 13 30.69 -22.38 0.19
CA ALA A 13 29.55 -22.18 -0.69
C ALA A 13 28.34 -21.74 0.15
N VAL A 14 28.09 -20.43 0.21
CA VAL A 14 26.87 -19.87 0.77
C VAL A 14 25.72 -20.17 -0.20
N LEU A 15 25.02 -21.27 0.05
CA LEU A 15 23.75 -21.59 -0.61
C LEU A 15 22.68 -20.60 -0.09
N ILE A 16 22.52 -19.49 -0.81
CA ILE A 16 21.39 -18.58 -0.63
C ILE A 16 20.15 -19.30 -1.20
N PHE A 17 19.39 -19.97 -0.33
CA PHE A 17 18.07 -20.44 -0.70
C PHE A 17 17.14 -19.25 -0.78
N ALA A 18 16.91 -18.74 -1.99
CA ALA A 18 15.83 -17.81 -2.26
C ALA A 18 14.51 -18.52 -1.91
N VAL A 19 13.97 -18.23 -0.73
CA VAL A 19 12.59 -18.60 -0.42
C VAL A 19 11.76 -17.75 -1.36
N ALA A 20 11.25 -18.34 -2.44
CA ALA A 20 10.29 -17.68 -3.30
C ALA A 20 9.11 -17.27 -2.42
N ALA A 21 9.08 -15.99 -2.06
CA ALA A 21 7.92 -15.37 -1.46
C ALA A 21 6.77 -15.60 -2.42
N GLU A 22 5.66 -16.09 -1.90
CA GLU A 22 4.46 -16.33 -2.68
C GLU A 22 4.09 -15.01 -3.36
N ALA A 23 4.04 -15.01 -4.68
CA ALA A 23 3.85 -13.78 -5.43
C ALA A 23 2.43 -13.28 -5.18
N ALA A 24 2.31 -12.14 -4.50
CA ALA A 24 1.07 -11.40 -4.44
C ALA A 24 0.52 -11.20 -5.87
N PRO A 25 -0.82 -11.12 -6.05
CA PRO A 25 -1.38 -10.80 -7.35
C PRO A 25 -0.70 -9.56 -7.93
N ARG A 26 -0.39 -9.60 -9.23
CA ARG A 26 0.31 -8.51 -9.94
C ARG A 26 -0.63 -7.65 -10.77
N SER A 27 -1.92 -7.95 -10.72
CA SER A 27 -2.94 -7.25 -11.48
C SER A 27 -4.27 -7.21 -10.77
N LEU A 28 -5.02 -6.17 -11.09
CA LEU A 28 -6.36 -5.89 -10.62
C LEU A 28 -7.15 -5.14 -11.69
N ALA A 29 -8.47 -5.25 -11.66
CA ALA A 29 -9.36 -4.40 -12.45
C ALA A 29 -9.70 -3.14 -11.63
N ILE A 30 -10.26 -2.13 -12.29
CA ILE A 30 -10.72 -0.91 -11.63
C ILE A 30 -12.23 -0.78 -11.77
N ASN A 31 -12.92 -0.42 -10.69
CA ASN A 31 -14.33 -0.02 -10.75
C ASN A 31 -14.42 1.51 -10.63
N PRO A 32 -14.62 2.23 -11.74
CA PRO A 32 -14.67 3.69 -11.74
C PRO A 32 -16.10 4.25 -11.56
N SER A 33 -17.09 3.42 -11.24
CA SER A 33 -18.51 3.81 -11.32
C SER A 33 -19.30 3.54 -10.03
N SER A 34 -19.02 2.43 -9.34
CA SER A 34 -19.72 2.09 -8.10
C SER A 34 -19.23 2.96 -6.95
N ASN A 35 -20.19 3.58 -6.24
CA ASN A 35 -19.96 4.37 -5.03
C ASN A 35 -18.96 5.53 -5.20
N LEU A 36 -18.78 6.01 -6.43
CA LEU A 36 -17.88 7.12 -6.70
C LEU A 36 -18.44 8.41 -6.06
N PRO A 37 -17.67 9.13 -5.24
CA PRO A 37 -18.11 10.41 -4.70
C PRO A 37 -18.31 11.44 -5.82
N PRO A 38 -19.30 12.34 -5.73
CA PRO A 38 -19.54 13.37 -6.76
C PRO A 38 -18.35 14.30 -7.04
N THR A 39 -17.39 14.38 -6.12
CA THR A 39 -16.18 15.21 -6.25
C THR A 39 -15.03 14.49 -6.97
N VAL A 40 -15.21 13.21 -7.31
CA VAL A 40 -14.21 12.39 -8.01
C VAL A 40 -14.77 12.04 -9.38
N GLU A 41 -14.05 12.45 -10.42
CA GLU A 41 -14.40 12.13 -11.80
C GLU A 41 -13.95 10.70 -12.13
N PRO A 42 -14.78 9.88 -12.81
CA PRO A 42 -14.42 8.50 -13.15
C PRO A 42 -13.08 8.40 -13.89
N ASP A 43 -12.87 9.27 -14.89
CA ASP A 43 -11.66 9.27 -15.72
C ASP A 43 -10.42 9.63 -14.90
N ARG A 44 -10.57 10.54 -13.94
CA ARG A 44 -9.49 10.94 -13.06
C ARG A 44 -9.15 9.83 -12.07
N PHE A 45 -10.15 9.16 -11.50
CA PHE A 45 -9.96 7.97 -10.68
C PHE A 45 -9.18 6.89 -11.43
N ARG A 46 -9.53 6.64 -12.70
CA ARG A 46 -8.81 5.69 -13.55
C ARG A 46 -7.36 6.09 -13.81
N ALA A 47 -7.12 7.35 -14.14
CA ALA A 47 -5.77 7.84 -14.37
C ALA A 47 -4.89 7.69 -13.12
N LEU A 48 -5.40 8.06 -11.95
CA LEU A 48 -4.69 7.91 -10.68
C LEU A 48 -4.42 6.43 -10.34
N GLY A 49 -5.42 5.56 -10.48
CA GLY A 49 -5.27 4.14 -10.23
C GLY A 49 -4.19 3.50 -11.11
N ASN A 50 -4.15 3.86 -12.41
CA ASN A 50 -3.10 3.40 -13.32
C ASN A 50 -1.72 3.92 -12.94
N LEU A 51 -1.61 5.21 -12.60
CA LEU A 51 -0.36 5.84 -12.18
C LEU A 51 0.20 5.17 -10.92
N ALA A 52 -0.64 5.04 -9.89
CA ALA A 52 -0.28 4.42 -8.62
C ALA A 52 0.09 2.93 -8.79
N ALA A 53 -0.68 2.18 -9.57
CA ALA A 53 -0.38 0.78 -9.89
C ALA A 53 0.96 0.65 -10.62
N GLY A 54 1.23 1.51 -11.60
CA GLY A 54 2.50 1.55 -12.33
C GLY A 54 3.71 1.77 -11.42
N GLY A 55 3.60 2.68 -10.44
CA GLY A 55 4.64 2.94 -9.45
C GLY A 55 5.05 1.69 -8.65
N TRP A 56 4.12 0.77 -8.41
CA TRP A 56 4.34 -0.51 -7.73
C TRP A 56 4.58 -1.69 -8.66
N ARG A 57 4.71 -1.45 -9.98
CA ARG A 57 4.83 -2.50 -11.02
C ARG A 57 3.64 -3.47 -11.00
N LEU A 58 2.46 -2.94 -10.69
CA LEU A 58 1.17 -3.62 -10.85
C LEU A 58 0.56 -3.24 -12.19
N ARG A 59 -0.42 -4.01 -12.64
CA ARG A 59 -1.15 -3.75 -13.89
C ARG A 59 -2.66 -3.64 -13.62
N ILE A 60 -3.26 -2.52 -14.04
CA ILE A 60 -4.72 -2.45 -14.18
C ILE A 60 -5.12 -3.18 -15.47
N THR A 61 -5.94 -4.22 -15.39
CA THR A 61 -6.29 -5.06 -16.54
C THR A 61 -7.49 -4.55 -17.34
N GLY A 62 -8.20 -3.55 -16.82
CA GLY A 62 -9.39 -2.98 -17.43
C GLY A 62 -10.40 -2.55 -16.37
N GLU A 63 -11.57 -2.13 -16.84
CA GLU A 63 -12.69 -1.75 -15.99
C GLU A 63 -13.53 -2.98 -15.58
N THR A 64 -14.24 -2.86 -14.46
CA THR A 64 -15.14 -3.89 -13.97
C THR A 64 -16.34 -3.27 -13.24
N ALA A 65 -17.47 -3.96 -13.27
CA ALA A 65 -18.65 -3.63 -12.44
C ALA A 65 -18.59 -4.27 -11.03
N ARG A 66 -17.62 -5.16 -10.79
CA ARG A 66 -17.43 -5.82 -9.49
C ARG A 66 -17.09 -4.80 -8.40
N GLN A 67 -17.57 -5.04 -7.20
CA GLN A 67 -17.37 -4.16 -6.05
C GLN A 67 -16.20 -4.65 -5.21
N THR A 68 -15.42 -3.73 -4.64
CA THR A 68 -14.35 -4.09 -3.71
C THR A 68 -14.90 -4.53 -2.35
N GLY A 69 -14.10 -5.27 -1.59
CA GLY A 69 -14.45 -5.77 -0.27
C GLY A 69 -15.34 -7.01 -0.30
N ARG A 70 -15.47 -7.66 -1.47
CA ARG A 70 -16.26 -8.88 -1.65
C ARG A 70 -15.37 -9.98 -2.19
N GLN A 71 -15.42 -11.15 -1.56
CA GLN A 71 -14.71 -12.33 -2.05
C GLN A 71 -15.45 -12.95 -3.25
N ASP A 72 -15.22 -12.40 -4.45
CA ASP A 72 -15.89 -12.78 -5.69
C ASP A 72 -14.95 -13.37 -6.76
N GLY A 73 -13.67 -13.56 -6.42
CA GLY A 73 -12.64 -14.12 -7.28
C GLY A 73 -11.99 -13.12 -8.23
N ALA A 74 -12.17 -11.81 -8.03
CA ALA A 74 -11.45 -10.77 -8.75
C ALA A 74 -10.70 -9.85 -7.79
N ASN A 75 -9.58 -9.32 -8.27
CA ASN A 75 -8.89 -8.24 -7.57
C ASN A 75 -9.39 -6.92 -8.13
N VAL A 76 -9.92 -6.05 -7.27
CA VAL A 76 -10.57 -4.81 -7.70
C VAL A 76 -10.01 -3.61 -6.92
N LEU A 77 -9.77 -2.51 -7.62
CA LEU A 77 -9.58 -1.18 -7.06
C LEU A 77 -10.87 -0.37 -7.23
N GLY A 78 -11.40 0.24 -6.17
CA GLY A 78 -12.68 0.94 -6.22
C GLY A 78 -13.07 1.62 -4.92
N PHE A 79 -14.21 2.31 -4.92
CA PHE A 79 -14.79 2.88 -3.72
C PHE A 79 -15.73 1.87 -3.01
N SER A 80 -15.60 1.77 -1.69
CA SER A 80 -16.44 0.89 -0.86
C SER A 80 -17.05 1.63 0.32
N PRO A 81 -18.40 1.67 0.43
CA PRO A 81 -19.09 2.23 1.59
C PRO A 81 -19.02 1.30 2.81
N ALA A 82 -18.47 0.09 2.67
CA ALA A 82 -18.31 -0.86 3.77
C ALA A 82 -17.12 -0.54 4.69
N LEU A 83 -16.26 0.41 4.30
CA LEU A 83 -15.14 0.82 5.14
C LEU A 83 -15.62 1.52 6.42
N PRO A 84 -15.03 1.22 7.59
CA PRO A 84 -15.41 1.88 8.83
C PRO A 84 -15.22 3.40 8.77
N PRO A 85 -16.00 4.18 9.55
CA PRO A 85 -15.78 5.62 9.68
C PRO A 85 -14.34 5.94 10.10
N GLY A 86 -13.73 6.93 9.45
CA GLY A 86 -12.36 7.36 9.75
C GLY A 86 -11.25 6.54 9.07
N VAL A 87 -11.59 5.50 8.31
CA VAL A 87 -10.65 4.71 7.50
C VAL A 87 -10.63 5.25 6.07
N LEU A 88 -9.47 5.73 5.60
CA LEU A 88 -9.33 6.33 4.26
C LEU A 88 -9.40 5.30 3.13
N GLY A 89 -8.75 4.15 3.35
CA GLY A 89 -8.67 3.04 2.40
C GLY A 89 -8.33 1.75 3.14
N ALA A 90 -8.43 0.64 2.41
CA ALA A 90 -8.01 -0.66 2.91
C ALA A 90 -7.58 -1.58 1.76
N TYR A 91 -6.45 -2.25 1.98
CA TYR A 91 -6.12 -3.52 1.34
C TYR A 91 -6.79 -4.69 2.07
N GLU A 92 -7.65 -5.42 1.36
CA GLU A 92 -8.42 -6.55 1.86
C GLU A 92 -7.99 -7.82 1.11
N ALA A 93 -7.59 -8.87 1.83
CA ALA A 93 -7.05 -10.07 1.18
C ALA A 93 -7.70 -11.35 1.70
N TRP A 94 -8.11 -12.19 0.76
CA TRP A 94 -8.61 -13.52 1.03
C TRP A 94 -7.58 -14.55 0.59
N GLY A 95 -7.26 -15.44 1.52
CA GLY A 95 -6.28 -16.47 1.28
C GLY A 95 -6.64 -17.78 1.94
N ARG A 96 -5.80 -18.78 1.69
CA ARG A 96 -5.85 -20.07 2.36
C ARG A 96 -4.50 -20.39 2.98
N ARG A 97 -4.53 -21.18 4.04
CA ARG A 97 -3.33 -21.77 4.60
C ARG A 97 -2.91 -22.95 3.72
N SER A 98 -1.66 -22.94 3.30
CA SER A 98 -0.98 -24.07 2.68
C SER A 98 0.15 -24.54 3.58
N TYR A 99 0.53 -25.81 3.47
CA TYR A 99 1.66 -26.36 4.19
C TYR A 99 2.61 -26.98 3.18
N VAL A 100 3.81 -26.43 3.06
CA VAL A 100 4.85 -26.99 2.19
C VAL A 100 5.87 -27.75 3.03
N ARG A 101 6.42 -28.82 2.46
CA ARG A 101 7.53 -29.55 3.07
C ARG A 101 8.83 -28.85 2.70
N GLN A 102 9.46 -28.19 3.67
CA GLN A 102 10.80 -27.60 3.50
C GLN A 102 11.84 -28.60 3.98
N CYS A 103 12.74 -29.03 3.10
CA CYS A 103 13.83 -29.94 3.42
C CYS A 103 15.17 -29.21 3.37
N ARG A 104 16.01 -29.41 4.40
CA ARG A 104 17.39 -28.93 4.46
C ARG A 104 18.33 -30.14 4.54
N ARG A 105 19.41 -30.10 3.76
CA ARG A 105 20.48 -31.10 3.84
C ARG A 105 21.39 -30.75 5.03
N THR A 106 21.68 -31.74 5.86
CA THR A 106 22.58 -31.66 7.03
C THR A 106 23.65 -32.74 6.91
N SER A 107 24.67 -32.70 7.78
CA SER A 107 25.68 -33.77 7.86
C SER A 107 25.09 -35.13 8.23
N ARG A 108 23.92 -35.16 8.88
CA ARG A 108 23.22 -36.39 9.29
C ARG A 108 22.14 -36.84 8.30
N GLY A 109 22.02 -36.18 7.14
CA GLY A 109 21.03 -36.49 6.11
C GLY A 109 20.05 -35.36 5.80
N ARG A 110 18.90 -35.69 5.22
CA ARG A 110 17.87 -34.70 4.84
C ARG A 110 16.85 -34.55 5.97
N VAL A 111 16.81 -33.37 6.59
CA VAL A 111 15.80 -33.03 7.60
C VAL A 111 14.70 -32.23 6.93
N CYS A 112 13.45 -32.67 7.05
CA CYS A 112 12.29 -31.98 6.48
C CYS A 112 11.34 -31.54 7.58
N ARG A 113 10.76 -30.35 7.43
CA ARG A 113 9.69 -29.85 8.30
C ARG A 113 8.54 -29.32 7.45
N ARG A 114 7.32 -29.41 7.99
CA ARG A 114 6.16 -28.70 7.42
C ARG A 114 6.26 -27.23 7.80
N VAL A 115 6.17 -26.35 6.82
CA VAL A 115 6.18 -24.91 7.00
C VAL A 115 4.86 -24.38 6.49
N ARG A 116 4.18 -23.62 7.34
CA ARG A 116 2.96 -22.92 6.99
C ARG A 116 3.28 -21.83 5.96
N ARG A 117 2.44 -21.70 4.94
CA ARG A 117 2.40 -20.61 3.97
C ARG A 117 0.99 -20.08 3.88
N ASP A 118 0.84 -18.77 3.75
CA ASP A 118 -0.45 -18.14 3.54
C ASP A 118 -0.51 -17.71 2.06
N VAL A 119 -1.42 -18.33 1.31
CA VAL A 119 -1.59 -18.10 -0.13
C VAL A 119 -2.72 -17.12 -0.33
N ILE A 120 -2.42 -15.96 -0.93
CA ILE A 120 -3.44 -14.97 -1.29
C ILE A 120 -4.08 -15.44 -2.59
N LEU A 121 -5.40 -15.67 -2.55
CA LEU A 121 -6.19 -16.08 -3.70
C LEU A 121 -6.81 -14.88 -4.41
N GLU A 122 -7.13 -13.86 -3.62
CA GLU A 122 -7.86 -12.68 -4.03
C GLU A 122 -7.50 -11.53 -3.10
N ALA A 123 -7.41 -10.33 -3.64
CA ALA A 123 -7.25 -9.13 -2.85
C ALA A 123 -7.86 -7.92 -3.54
N ASP A 124 -8.44 -7.03 -2.74
CA ASP A 124 -9.03 -5.78 -3.17
C ASP A 124 -8.31 -4.58 -2.56
N VAL A 125 -8.47 -3.44 -3.23
CA VAL A 125 -8.13 -2.12 -2.71
C VAL A 125 -9.39 -1.27 -2.68
N SER A 126 -9.90 -1.04 -1.48
CA SER A 126 -11.07 -0.22 -1.21
C SER A 126 -10.65 1.19 -0.80
N VAL A 127 -11.32 2.21 -1.34
CA VAL A 127 -11.21 3.61 -0.91
C VAL A 127 -12.54 4.08 -0.34
N ASN A 128 -12.52 4.91 0.71
CA ASN A 128 -13.74 5.30 1.40
C ASN A 128 -14.44 6.48 0.71
N PRO A 129 -15.71 6.36 0.28
CA PRO A 129 -16.37 7.41 -0.47
C PRO A 129 -16.81 8.61 0.37
N THR A 130 -16.74 8.55 1.70
CA THR A 130 -17.31 9.59 2.57
C THR A 130 -16.41 10.80 2.81
N PHE A 131 -15.17 10.78 2.30
CA PHE A 131 -14.22 11.87 2.52
C PHE A 131 -14.31 12.95 1.42
N ALA A 132 -13.93 14.17 1.80
CA ALA A 132 -13.68 15.23 0.83
C ALA A 132 -12.36 14.95 0.10
N TRP A 133 -12.46 14.31 -1.07
CA TRP A 133 -11.29 13.90 -1.85
C TRP A 133 -10.73 15.05 -2.70
N ASN A 134 -9.41 15.20 -2.63
CA ASN A 134 -8.62 15.84 -3.65
C ASN A 134 -8.15 14.80 -4.67
N GLN A 135 -8.72 14.82 -5.86
CA GLN A 135 -8.31 13.95 -6.97
C GLN A 135 -7.10 14.47 -7.76
N GLY A 136 -6.47 15.58 -7.36
CA GLY A 136 -5.40 16.25 -8.11
C GLY A 136 -5.87 16.92 -9.42
N PRO A 137 -4.93 17.46 -10.23
CA PRO A 137 -3.49 17.46 -10.02
C PRO A 137 -3.01 18.49 -8.99
N ARG A 138 -3.86 19.42 -8.56
CA ARG A 138 -3.53 20.36 -7.48
C ARG A 138 -3.28 19.61 -6.15
N TYR A 139 -2.61 20.26 -5.21
CA TYR A 139 -2.46 19.73 -3.86
C TYR A 139 -3.79 19.79 -3.07
N PRO A 140 -3.99 18.93 -2.06
CA PRO A 140 -5.17 18.99 -1.20
C PRO A 140 -5.22 20.30 -0.41
N ASN A 141 -6.44 20.83 -0.25
CA ASN A 141 -6.69 21.88 0.73
C ASN A 141 -6.63 21.32 2.16
N ALA A 142 -6.63 22.19 3.17
CA ALA A 142 -6.54 21.80 4.58
C ALA A 142 -7.70 20.89 5.07
N ASN A 143 -8.81 20.82 4.32
CA ASN A 143 -9.98 19.99 4.61
C ASN A 143 -10.19 18.84 3.60
N GLU A 144 -9.22 18.59 2.72
CA GLU A 144 -9.30 17.53 1.72
C GLU A 144 -8.27 16.43 2.00
N ILE A 145 -8.57 15.19 1.60
CA ILE A 145 -7.63 14.08 1.61
C ILE A 145 -7.08 13.89 0.20
N ASP A 146 -5.77 13.73 0.06
CA ASP A 146 -5.16 13.43 -1.24
C ASP A 146 -5.46 11.99 -1.67
N LEU A 147 -6.28 11.84 -2.71
CA LEU A 147 -6.72 10.53 -3.22
C LEU A 147 -5.56 9.71 -3.79
N GLU A 148 -4.64 10.38 -4.50
CA GLU A 148 -3.46 9.74 -5.08
C GLU A 148 -2.59 9.11 -3.99
N SER A 149 -2.32 9.84 -2.91
CA SER A 149 -1.55 9.35 -1.76
C SER A 149 -2.16 8.10 -1.14
N VAL A 150 -3.48 8.07 -0.94
CA VAL A 150 -4.19 6.90 -0.41
C VAL A 150 -4.11 5.73 -1.38
N MET A 151 -4.32 5.94 -2.68
CA MET A 151 -4.16 4.86 -3.66
C MET A 151 -2.75 4.28 -3.69
N VAL A 152 -1.73 5.14 -3.69
CA VAL A 152 -0.33 4.72 -3.66
C VAL A 152 -0.04 3.92 -2.38
N HIS A 153 -0.61 4.33 -1.25
CA HIS A 153 -0.49 3.59 0.01
C HIS A 153 -1.08 2.18 -0.10
N GLU A 154 -2.36 2.07 -0.42
CA GLU A 154 -3.05 0.77 -0.43
C GLU A 154 -2.52 -0.17 -1.51
N LEU A 155 -2.16 0.35 -2.68
CA LEU A 155 -1.51 -0.45 -3.73
C LEU A 155 -0.09 -0.90 -3.34
N GLY A 156 0.56 -0.19 -2.42
CA GLY A 156 1.82 -0.65 -1.82
C GLY A 156 1.64 -1.90 -0.98
N HIS A 157 0.56 -1.97 -0.19
CA HIS A 157 0.17 -3.20 0.51
C HIS A 157 -0.27 -4.29 -0.45
N PHE A 158 -0.99 -3.95 -1.51
CA PHE A 158 -1.33 -4.93 -2.55
C PHE A 158 -0.09 -5.56 -3.18
N ALA A 159 0.91 -4.75 -3.51
CA ALA A 159 2.17 -5.21 -4.10
C ALA A 159 3.06 -5.96 -3.10
N SER A 160 2.98 -5.62 -1.82
CA SER A 160 3.77 -6.20 -0.75
C SER A 160 2.93 -6.34 0.54
N PRO A 161 2.11 -7.40 0.66
CA PRO A 161 1.14 -7.55 1.75
C PRO A 161 1.71 -7.60 3.17
N SER A 162 3.01 -7.86 3.30
CA SER A 162 3.74 -7.85 4.57
C SER A 162 4.48 -6.54 4.83
N ALA A 163 4.32 -5.52 3.97
CA ALA A 163 5.01 -4.26 4.13
C ALA A 163 4.50 -3.55 5.41
N PRO A 164 5.39 -3.22 6.36
CA PRO A 164 4.96 -2.57 7.57
C PRO A 164 4.70 -1.09 7.33
N HIS A 165 3.74 -0.54 8.06
CA HIS A 165 3.61 0.91 8.18
C HIS A 165 4.85 1.55 8.79
N ARG A 166 5.12 2.78 8.35
CA ARG A 166 6.21 3.63 8.85
C ARG A 166 5.60 4.70 9.75
N ARG A 167 6.09 4.79 10.99
CA ARG A 167 5.65 5.78 11.97
C ARG A 167 6.48 7.06 11.87
N GLY A 168 5.87 8.19 12.21
CA GLY A 168 6.57 9.48 12.34
C GLY A 168 6.96 10.13 11.00
N CYS A 169 7.87 11.11 11.05
CA CYS A 169 8.24 11.95 9.90
C CYS A 169 9.15 11.24 8.88
N VAL A 170 8.61 10.23 8.22
CA VAL A 170 9.30 9.44 7.20
C VAL A 170 8.75 9.77 5.82
N ASN A 171 9.63 10.00 4.87
CA ASN A 171 9.30 10.10 3.45
C ASN A 171 8.99 8.71 2.89
N SER A 172 7.73 8.28 3.02
CA SER A 172 7.26 6.99 2.54
C SER A 172 5.76 7.04 2.26
N PRO A 173 5.27 6.35 1.22
CA PRO A 173 3.83 6.24 1.00
C PRO A 173 3.16 5.37 2.07
N LEU A 174 3.92 4.45 2.69
CA LEU A 174 3.41 3.49 3.69
C LEU A 174 3.40 4.06 5.10
N VAL A 175 3.09 5.35 5.27
CA VAL A 175 2.95 5.95 6.61
C VAL A 175 1.69 5.48 7.31
N ASP A 176 1.72 5.42 8.65
CA ASP A 176 0.63 4.92 9.48
C ASP A 176 -0.68 5.75 9.43
N ASN A 177 -0.58 7.01 9.05
CA ASN A 177 -1.72 7.90 8.88
C ASN A 177 -1.40 9.01 7.87
N LEU A 178 -2.46 9.49 7.22
CA LEU A 178 -2.49 10.67 6.36
C LEU A 178 -3.60 11.59 6.85
N GLY A 179 -3.26 12.82 7.19
CA GLY A 179 -4.20 13.87 7.57
C GLY A 179 -4.72 14.66 6.38
N SER A 180 -5.74 15.48 6.61
CA SER A 180 -6.19 16.45 5.62
C SER A 180 -5.10 17.46 5.26
N GLY A 181 -5.00 17.79 3.99
CA GLY A 181 -3.95 18.66 3.45
C GLY A 181 -2.55 18.03 3.39
N GLU A 182 -2.39 16.76 3.77
CA GLU A 182 -1.13 16.00 3.62
C GLU A 182 -1.14 15.22 2.29
N TRP A 183 0.05 14.95 1.74
CA TRP A 183 0.18 14.12 0.53
C TRP A 183 1.55 13.43 0.46
N TRP A 184 1.62 12.41 -0.38
CA TRP A 184 2.81 11.72 -0.85
C TRP A 184 2.58 11.30 -2.30
N ARG A 185 3.32 11.92 -3.23
CA ARG A 185 3.28 11.62 -4.68
C ARG A 185 4.66 11.22 -5.23
N GLY A 186 5.67 11.22 -4.37
CA GLY A 186 7.01 10.73 -4.69
C GLY A 186 8.02 11.13 -3.63
N SER A 187 9.25 10.63 -3.76
CA SER A 187 10.34 10.94 -2.83
C SER A 187 10.70 12.44 -2.77
N SER A 188 10.40 13.20 -3.82
CA SER A 188 10.61 14.65 -3.87
C SER A 188 9.33 15.46 -3.72
N ASP A 189 8.16 14.81 -3.68
CA ASP A 189 6.85 15.47 -3.62
C ASP A 189 6.00 14.82 -2.54
N TRP A 190 6.14 15.32 -1.32
CA TRP A 190 5.37 14.89 -0.17
C TRP A 190 5.29 16.02 0.86
N TYR A 191 4.26 15.99 1.69
CA TYR A 191 4.09 16.90 2.81
C TYR A 191 3.36 16.22 3.94
N ARG A 192 3.85 16.45 5.16
CA ARG A 192 3.23 15.97 6.39
C ARG A 192 3.29 17.05 7.45
N GLN A 193 2.16 17.33 8.09
CA GLN A 193 2.04 18.37 9.08
C GLN A 193 2.96 18.07 10.28
N GLY A 194 3.72 19.08 10.70
CA GLY A 194 4.67 18.96 11.81
C GLY A 194 6.00 18.28 11.47
N CYS A 195 6.23 17.88 10.21
CA CYS A 195 7.50 17.28 9.78
C CYS A 195 8.44 18.31 9.17
N SER A 196 9.52 18.64 9.89
CA SER A 196 10.53 19.62 9.46
C SER A 196 11.33 19.19 8.22
N ASN A 197 11.38 17.88 7.96
CA ASN A 197 12.04 17.28 6.79
C ASN A 197 11.12 17.16 5.56
N SER A 198 9.84 17.52 5.67
CA SER A 198 8.95 17.58 4.50
C SER A 198 9.14 18.89 3.75
N PRO A 199 9.12 18.89 2.40
CA PRO A 199 8.98 20.10 1.61
C PRO A 199 7.89 21.01 2.18
N ARG A 200 8.12 22.32 2.23
CA ARG A 200 7.08 23.25 2.69
C ARG A 200 5.86 23.11 1.80
N SER A 201 4.68 23.03 2.42
CA SER A 201 3.44 22.90 1.68
C SER A 201 3.30 24.01 0.61
N PRO A 202 2.95 23.71 -0.66
CA PRO A 202 2.72 24.72 -1.69
C PRO A 202 1.61 25.71 -1.30
N ALA A 203 0.64 25.29 -0.47
CA ALA A 203 -0.34 26.19 0.12
C ALA A 203 0.31 27.27 1.00
N SER A 204 1.46 27.00 1.63
CA SER A 204 2.24 27.98 2.39
C SER A 204 3.05 28.96 1.52
N VAL A 205 3.22 28.66 0.23
CA VAL A 205 3.83 29.56 -0.75
C VAL A 205 2.78 30.54 -1.29
N GLY A 206 1.52 30.11 -1.45
CA GLY A 206 0.39 30.99 -1.82
C GLY A 206 -0.27 31.74 -0.67
N ALA A 207 -0.32 31.17 0.54
CA ALA A 207 -1.08 31.72 1.68
C ALA A 207 -0.36 32.84 2.46
N ARG A 208 0.83 33.29 2.04
CA ARG A 208 1.38 34.57 2.55
C ARG A 208 0.49 35.78 2.20
N SER A 209 -0.51 35.61 1.33
CA SER A 209 -1.49 36.66 0.99
C SER A 209 -2.83 36.57 1.75
N SER A 210 -3.08 35.55 2.56
CA SER A 210 -4.40 35.36 3.20
C SER A 210 -4.25 34.88 4.64
N ARG A 211 -3.73 35.77 5.49
CA ARG A 211 -3.81 35.59 6.94
C ARG A 211 -5.28 35.72 7.33
N GLN A 212 -5.76 34.80 8.17
CA GLN A 212 -6.94 34.93 9.04
C GLN A 212 -8.27 34.35 8.55
N LEU A 213 -8.40 33.01 8.64
CA LEU A 213 -9.61 32.40 9.21
C LEU A 213 -9.24 31.01 9.79
N ARG A 214 -8.90 30.99 11.08
CA ARG A 214 -8.78 29.74 11.86
C ARG A 214 -10.18 29.38 12.35
N VAL A 215 -10.90 28.58 11.57
CA VAL A 215 -11.98 27.77 12.14
C VAL A 215 -11.31 26.56 12.77
N ALA A 216 -11.61 26.29 14.04
CA ALA A 216 -11.23 25.07 14.74
C ALA A 216 -12.00 23.88 14.15
N GLY A 217 -11.67 23.52 12.91
CA GLY A 217 -12.14 22.30 12.25
C GLY A 217 -11.26 21.15 12.70
N GLN A 218 -11.90 20.11 13.21
CA GLN A 218 -11.38 18.83 13.66
C GLN A 218 -10.18 18.34 12.83
N GLN A 219 -8.95 18.58 13.32
CA GLN A 219 -7.70 18.03 12.73
C GLN A 219 -7.54 16.56 13.13
N GLY A 220 -8.52 15.73 12.75
CA GLY A 220 -8.43 14.30 12.97
C GLY A 220 -7.32 13.71 12.11
N ARG A 221 -6.35 13.02 12.72
CA ARG A 221 -5.49 12.11 11.98
C ARG A 221 -6.33 10.89 11.62
N PHE A 222 -6.47 10.61 10.33
CA PHE A 222 -7.24 9.46 9.87
C PHE A 222 -6.34 8.23 9.82
N LEU A 223 -6.88 7.10 10.24
CA LEU A 223 -6.16 5.84 10.21
C LEU A 223 -6.21 5.30 8.79
N MET A 224 -5.07 4.95 8.20
CA MET A 224 -5.02 4.30 6.87
C MET A 224 -5.17 2.77 6.94
N ILE A 225 -5.67 2.22 8.06
CA ILE A 225 -5.48 0.79 8.33
C ILE A 225 -6.76 0.11 8.79
N PHE A 226 -7.22 -0.82 7.96
CA PHE A 226 -7.86 -2.06 8.40
C PHE A 226 -7.41 -3.20 7.48
N HIS A 227 -6.37 -3.95 7.86
CA HIS A 227 -6.06 -5.22 7.18
C HIS A 227 -6.88 -6.32 7.85
N GLN A 228 -8.05 -6.63 7.32
CA GLN A 228 -8.68 -7.90 7.63
C GLN A 228 -8.17 -8.93 6.63
N VAL A 229 -7.51 -9.97 7.14
CA VAL A 229 -7.57 -11.28 6.48
C VAL A 229 -8.74 -11.97 7.16
N PRO A 230 -9.94 -12.00 6.57
CA PRO A 230 -11.06 -12.71 7.16
C PRO A 230 -10.62 -14.17 7.32
N ARG A 231 -10.48 -14.63 8.56
CA ARG A 231 -10.23 -16.04 8.83
C ARG A 231 -11.55 -16.75 8.54
N ARG A 232 -11.63 -17.49 7.44
CA ARG A 232 -12.71 -18.48 7.29
C ARG A 232 -12.60 -19.47 8.45
N GLY A 233 -13.72 -19.68 9.14
CA GLY A 233 -13.92 -20.80 10.05
C GLY A 233 -13.88 -22.13 9.30
#